data_AF-A0A6L5FCY8-F1
#
_entry.id   AF-A0A6L5FCY8-F1
#
_cell.length_a   1.000
_cell.length_b   1.000
_cell.length_c   1.000
_cell.angle_alpha   90.00
_cell.angle_beta   90.00
_cell.angle_gamma   90.00
#
_symmetry.space_group_name_H-M   'P 1'
#
loop_
_entity.id
_entity.type
_entity.pdbx_description
1 polymer ?
#
loop_
_entity_poly.entity_id
_entity_poly.type
_entity_poly.pdbx_seq_one_letter_code
_entity_poly.pdbx_strand_id
1 'polypeptide(L)'
;MMAMLPNVLVIGAQKSGTTTVWHALDRHPDIFMSPAREIGFFSNDHNFNRGVAFYETTFFQGWNGESVCGEKTPEYLVMPNSASRIREVLGNGVKLVALLRNPAERAHSGYRHSLMLGFESLLFREALAAEPERIARNPAALGRFGYLARGYYAGQLVRYFELFPRENILVAFFDDLVSNQSALFERIFRFIGVEPLRFLESLNEGQPRTEKIRADTISNTIAYKGKVIREPSRWLTKFVADYNDAVEKLSPLSQDEAVEINRTYFRDDILALSRLTGRDLRAWLGEPG
;
A
#
# COMPACT_ATOMS: atom_id res chain seq x y z
N MET A 1 26.90 -16.75 8.87
CA MET A 1 26.29 -15.89 7.84
C MET A 1 26.19 -14.51 8.43
N MET A 2 26.64 -13.49 7.71
CA MET A 2 26.42 -12.09 8.10
C MET A 2 24.98 -11.73 7.77
N ALA A 3 24.32 -10.99 8.64
CA ALA A 3 23.03 -10.38 8.37
C ALA A 3 23.20 -8.87 8.54
N MET A 4 22.47 -8.11 7.73
CA MET A 4 22.47 -6.65 7.78
C MET A 4 21.01 -6.21 7.90
N LEU A 5 20.70 -5.43 8.93
CA LEU A 5 19.41 -4.74 9.00
C LEU A 5 19.24 -3.82 7.79
N PRO A 6 18.00 -3.64 7.29
CA PRO A 6 17.80 -2.87 6.08
C PRO A 6 18.18 -1.40 6.28
N ASN A 7 18.88 -0.86 5.28
CA ASN A 7 19.21 0.56 5.19
C ASN A 7 18.26 1.31 4.24
N VAL A 8 17.35 0.61 3.54
CA VAL A 8 16.29 1.17 2.71
C VAL A 8 14.94 0.55 3.06
N LEU A 9 13.90 1.37 3.23
CA LEU A 9 12.52 0.91 3.38
C LEU A 9 11.59 1.56 2.34
N VAL A 10 10.83 0.75 1.60
CA VAL A 10 9.67 1.22 0.83
C VAL A 10 8.45 1.17 1.74
N ILE A 11 8.16 2.31 2.38
CA ILE A 11 7.21 2.41 3.51
C ILE A 11 5.75 2.54 3.09
N GLY A 12 5.47 2.82 1.83
CA GLY A 12 4.12 3.14 1.39
C GLY A 12 4.05 3.74 0.01
N ALA A 13 2.85 4.04 -0.47
CA ALA A 13 1.56 3.72 0.12
C ALA A 13 0.95 2.45 -0.51
N GLN A 14 0.09 1.76 0.24
CA GLN A 14 -0.67 0.62 -0.28
C GLN A 14 -1.45 1.03 -1.54
N LYS A 15 -1.38 0.19 -2.58
CA LYS A 15 -2.06 0.39 -3.89
C LYS A 15 -1.52 1.56 -4.73
N SER A 16 -0.28 1.96 -4.49
CA SER A 16 0.39 3.02 -5.24
C SER A 16 1.56 2.55 -6.09
N GLY A 17 1.69 1.23 -6.38
CA GLY A 17 2.79 0.70 -7.19
C GLY A 17 4.04 0.26 -6.42
N THR A 18 3.94 0.09 -5.09
CA THR A 18 5.08 -0.34 -4.26
C THR A 18 5.63 -1.71 -4.63
N THR A 19 4.78 -2.64 -5.10
CA THR A 19 5.23 -3.97 -5.59
C THR A 19 6.08 -3.83 -6.85
N THR A 20 5.71 -2.92 -7.75
CA THR A 20 6.46 -2.61 -8.96
C THR A 20 7.83 -2.00 -8.62
N VAL A 21 7.88 -1.12 -7.63
CA VAL A 21 9.16 -0.62 -7.08
C VAL A 21 9.97 -1.75 -6.48
N TRP A 22 9.38 -2.61 -5.66
CA TRP A 22 10.08 -3.78 -5.08
C TRP A 22 10.71 -4.64 -6.17
N HIS A 23 9.97 -4.92 -7.25
CA HIS A 23 10.49 -5.69 -8.39
C HIS A 23 11.63 -4.99 -9.14
N ALA A 24 11.60 -3.66 -9.26
CA ALA A 24 12.68 -2.92 -9.88
C ALA A 24 13.96 -2.95 -9.01
N LEU A 25 13.81 -2.83 -7.69
CA LEU A 25 14.92 -2.91 -6.74
C LEU A 25 15.53 -4.32 -6.68
N ASP A 26 14.69 -5.36 -6.62
CA ASP A 26 15.11 -6.77 -6.54
C ASP A 26 15.88 -7.25 -7.79
N ARG A 27 15.78 -6.53 -8.91
CA ARG A 27 16.55 -6.82 -10.13
C ARG A 27 17.95 -6.20 -10.14
N HIS A 28 18.25 -5.31 -9.19
CA HIS A 28 19.53 -4.62 -9.16
C HIS A 28 20.59 -5.50 -8.46
N PRO A 29 21.76 -5.75 -9.09
CA PRO A 29 22.75 -6.71 -8.57
C PRO A 29 23.41 -6.26 -7.25
N ASP A 30 23.37 -4.96 -6.94
CA ASP A 30 23.89 -4.38 -5.69
C ASP A 30 22.77 -4.03 -4.68
N ILE A 31 21.59 -4.65 -4.82
CA ILE A 31 20.50 -4.51 -3.86
C ILE A 31 20.03 -5.90 -3.42
N PHE A 32 20.08 -6.14 -2.12
CA PHE A 32 19.39 -7.26 -1.51
C PHE A 32 18.00 -6.81 -1.05
N MET A 33 16.93 -7.38 -1.61
CA MET A 33 15.58 -7.20 -1.10
C MET A 33 15.17 -8.40 -0.24
N SER A 34 14.47 -8.14 0.86
CA SER A 34 13.92 -9.19 1.72
C SER A 34 13.03 -10.15 0.89
N PRO A 35 13.18 -11.49 1.03
CA PRO A 35 12.36 -12.45 0.27
C PRO A 35 10.86 -12.34 0.56
N ALA A 36 10.51 -11.98 1.80
CA ALA A 36 9.14 -11.64 2.18
C ALA A 36 8.82 -10.21 1.72
N ARG A 37 7.71 -10.05 0.99
CA ARG A 37 7.35 -8.76 0.36
C ARG A 37 6.66 -7.74 1.25
N GLU A 38 6.12 -8.15 2.39
CA GLU A 38 5.43 -7.30 3.38
C GLU A 38 5.61 -7.91 4.78
N ILE A 39 6.75 -7.65 5.44
CA ILE A 39 7.11 -8.27 6.71
C ILE A 39 6.25 -7.72 7.87
N GLY A 40 5.93 -6.42 7.83
CA GLY A 40 5.11 -5.80 8.88
C GLY A 40 5.79 -5.77 10.25
N PHE A 41 7.13 -5.77 10.32
CA PHE A 41 7.84 -5.74 11.59
C PHE A 41 7.59 -4.45 12.38
N PHE A 42 7.64 -3.29 11.71
CA PHE A 42 7.43 -1.99 12.37
C PHE A 42 5.96 -1.58 12.51
N SER A 43 5.02 -2.23 11.82
CA SER A 43 3.58 -1.91 11.86
C SER A 43 2.78 -2.82 12.80
N ASN A 44 3.23 -4.05 13.04
CA ASN A 44 2.50 -5.04 13.80
C ASN A 44 3.16 -5.31 15.16
N ASP A 45 2.40 -5.12 16.24
CA ASP A 45 2.92 -5.29 17.61
C ASP A 45 3.41 -6.71 17.89
N HIS A 46 2.70 -7.73 17.39
CA HIS A 46 3.12 -9.12 17.54
C HIS A 46 4.48 -9.36 16.88
N ASN A 47 4.70 -8.85 15.66
CA ASN A 47 5.98 -9.00 14.98
C ASN A 47 7.09 -8.19 15.67
N PHE A 48 6.82 -6.94 16.05
CA PHE A 48 7.80 -6.09 16.73
C PHE A 48 8.27 -6.69 18.06
N ASN A 49 7.34 -7.23 18.85
CA ASN A 49 7.63 -7.82 20.15
C ASN A 49 8.46 -9.12 20.09
N ARG A 50 8.65 -9.71 18.89
CA ARG A 50 9.59 -10.83 18.70
C ARG A 50 11.05 -10.37 18.68
N GLY A 51 11.30 -9.07 18.60
CA GLY A 51 12.62 -8.46 18.73
C GLY A 51 13.40 -8.34 17.42
N VAL A 52 14.41 -7.47 17.43
CA VAL A 52 15.26 -7.15 16.27
C VAL A 52 16.02 -8.38 15.77
N ALA A 53 16.47 -9.27 16.65
CA ALA A 53 17.14 -10.51 16.26
C ALA A 53 16.21 -11.42 15.42
N PHE A 54 14.92 -11.49 15.76
CA PHE A 54 13.95 -12.23 14.93
C PHE A 54 13.85 -11.61 13.54
N TYR A 55 13.74 -10.29 13.46
CA TYR A 55 13.64 -9.57 12.20
C TYR A 55 14.85 -9.79 11.29
N GLU A 56 16.05 -9.57 11.84
CA GLU A 56 17.31 -9.74 11.13
C GLU A 56 17.51 -11.18 10.66
N THR A 57 17.40 -12.15 11.58
CA THR A 57 17.73 -13.55 11.28
C THR A 57 16.68 -14.25 10.42
N THR A 58 15.43 -13.77 10.39
CA THR A 58 14.38 -14.40 9.58
C THR A 58 14.40 -13.89 8.15
N PHE A 59 14.72 -12.61 7.93
CA PHE A 59 14.48 -11.96 6.65
C PHE A 59 15.73 -11.50 5.91
N PHE A 60 16.89 -11.42 6.58
CA PHE A 60 18.12 -10.82 6.02
C PHE A 60 19.34 -11.73 6.07
N GLN A 61 19.19 -13.02 6.37
CA GLN A 61 20.30 -14.00 6.34
C GLN A 61 20.88 -14.24 4.94
N GLY A 62 20.13 -13.92 3.89
CA GLY A 62 20.57 -14.09 2.50
C GLY A 62 21.43 -12.94 1.97
N TRP A 63 21.63 -11.87 2.74
CA TRP A 63 22.47 -10.74 2.34
C TRP A 63 23.93 -11.19 2.13
N ASN A 64 24.52 -10.77 1.02
CA ASN A 64 25.82 -11.24 0.54
C ASN A 64 26.76 -10.09 0.15
N GLY A 65 26.67 -8.96 0.84
CA GLY A 65 27.58 -7.83 0.66
C GLY A 65 27.06 -6.71 -0.24
N GLU A 66 25.80 -6.77 -0.68
CA GLU A 66 25.14 -5.71 -1.42
C GLU A 66 25.15 -4.40 -0.62
N SER A 67 25.41 -3.27 -1.29
CA SER A 67 25.46 -1.96 -0.63
C SER A 67 24.09 -1.53 -0.05
N VAL A 68 23.01 -1.98 -0.68
CA VAL A 68 21.64 -1.75 -0.22
C VAL A 68 21.03 -3.05 0.27
N CYS A 69 20.48 -2.99 1.48
CA CYS A 69 19.63 -4.02 2.06
C CYS A 69 18.25 -3.42 2.31
N GLY A 70 17.22 -3.97 1.68
CA GLY A 70 15.92 -3.34 1.57
C GLY A 70 14.74 -4.22 1.96
N GLU A 71 13.67 -3.57 2.45
CA GLU A 71 12.35 -4.17 2.63
C GLU A 71 11.26 -3.25 2.04
N LYS A 72 10.15 -3.84 1.60
CA LYS A 72 8.90 -3.12 1.32
C LYS A 72 7.82 -3.54 2.31
N THR A 73 7.16 -2.58 2.96
CA THR A 73 5.89 -2.82 3.68
C THR A 73 5.06 -1.55 3.61
N PRO A 74 3.96 -1.50 2.81
CA PRO A 74 3.26 -0.25 2.55
C PRO A 74 2.44 0.28 3.73
N GLU A 75 2.25 -0.56 4.76
CA GLU A 75 1.54 -0.18 5.96
C GLU A 75 2.35 0.73 6.88
N TYR A 76 3.68 0.75 6.75
CA TYR A 76 4.53 1.59 7.59
C TYR A 76 4.12 3.05 7.49
N LEU A 77 3.82 3.56 6.29
CA LEU A 77 3.43 4.95 6.11
C LEU A 77 2.20 5.34 6.93
N VAL A 78 1.16 4.50 6.98
CA VAL A 78 -0.10 4.84 7.66
C VAL A 78 -0.07 4.52 9.15
N MET A 79 0.63 3.45 9.57
CA MET A 79 0.56 2.95 10.94
C MET A 79 1.27 3.90 11.93
N PRO A 80 0.58 4.34 13.01
CA PRO A 80 1.10 5.39 13.89
C PRO A 80 2.47 5.09 14.52
N ASN A 81 2.71 3.84 14.90
CA ASN A 81 3.93 3.44 15.63
C ASN A 81 5.11 3.12 14.69
N SER A 82 4.91 3.07 13.37
CA SER A 82 5.95 2.58 12.47
C SER A 82 7.12 3.55 12.36
N ALA A 83 6.87 4.85 12.26
CA ALA A 83 7.95 5.84 12.12
C ALA A 83 8.90 5.84 13.34
N SER A 84 8.35 5.81 14.56
CA SER A 84 9.15 5.77 15.80
C SER A 84 9.93 4.47 15.94
N ARG A 85 9.32 3.32 15.66
CA ARG A 85 9.99 2.01 15.70
C ARG A 85 11.10 1.88 14.66
N ILE A 86 10.88 2.40 13.44
CA ILE A 86 11.92 2.47 12.41
C ILE A 86 13.09 3.31 12.93
N ARG A 87 12.81 4.47 13.53
CA ARG A 87 13.85 5.36 14.05
C ARG A 87 14.65 4.73 15.19
N GLU A 88 13.97 4.00 16.08
CA GLU A 88 14.56 3.29 17.21
C GLU A 88 15.52 2.18 16.76
N VAL A 89 15.11 1.38 15.77
CA VAL A 89 15.86 0.19 15.35
C VAL A 89 16.91 0.48 14.28
N LEU A 90 16.60 1.36 13.32
CA LEU A 90 17.44 1.61 12.15
C LEU A 90 18.14 2.99 12.17
N GLY A 91 17.85 3.85 13.15
CA GLY A 91 18.43 5.19 13.27
C GLY A 91 17.91 6.20 12.24
N ASN A 92 18.53 7.38 12.14
CA ASN A 92 18.21 8.37 11.08
C ASN A 92 18.81 8.04 9.72
N GLY A 93 19.84 7.19 9.66
CA GLY A 93 20.59 6.94 8.43
C GLY A 93 19.81 6.16 7.37
N VAL A 94 18.73 5.49 7.77
CA VAL A 94 17.85 4.73 6.86
C VAL A 94 17.22 5.64 5.80
N LYS A 95 17.19 5.18 4.56
CA LYS A 95 16.50 5.82 3.44
C LYS A 95 15.07 5.29 3.34
N LEU A 96 14.10 6.19 3.23
CA LEU A 96 12.69 5.87 3.19
C LEU A 96 12.09 6.29 1.84
N VAL A 97 11.40 5.38 1.17
CA VAL A 97 10.70 5.65 -0.10
C VAL A 97 9.20 5.55 0.12
N ALA A 98 8.50 6.66 -0.11
CA ALA A 98 7.04 6.74 -0.09
C ALA A 98 6.51 7.04 -1.50
N LEU A 99 5.86 6.07 -2.13
CA LEU A 99 5.20 6.19 -3.42
C LEU A 99 3.70 6.46 -3.23
N LEU A 100 3.24 7.65 -3.59
CA LEU A 100 1.85 8.10 -3.38
C LEU A 100 1.04 8.00 -4.67
N ARG A 101 -0.28 7.92 -4.57
CA ARG A 101 -1.20 7.93 -5.72
C ARG A 101 -2.33 8.91 -5.41
N ASN A 102 -3.02 9.40 -6.44
CA ASN A 102 -4.31 10.08 -6.25
C ASN A 102 -5.17 9.34 -5.21
N PRO A 103 -5.56 9.98 -4.09
CA PRO A 103 -6.09 9.27 -2.93
C PRO A 103 -7.44 8.61 -3.21
N ALA A 104 -8.31 9.19 -4.06
CA ALA A 104 -9.54 8.54 -4.51
C ALA A 104 -9.27 7.28 -5.33
N GLU A 105 -8.34 7.33 -6.29
CA GLU A 105 -7.98 6.14 -7.07
C GLU A 105 -7.31 5.05 -6.22
N ARG A 106 -6.47 5.46 -5.26
CA ARG A 106 -5.86 4.57 -4.28
C ARG A 106 -6.92 3.91 -3.40
N ALA A 107 -7.92 4.67 -2.94
CA ALA A 107 -9.07 4.18 -2.18
C ALA A 107 -9.85 3.13 -2.99
N HIS A 108 -10.16 3.44 -4.24
CA HIS A 108 -10.87 2.51 -5.13
C HIS A 108 -10.06 1.24 -5.43
N SER A 109 -8.76 1.37 -5.65
CA SER A 109 -7.86 0.21 -5.80
C SER A 109 -7.78 -0.64 -4.52
N GLY A 110 -7.83 -0.01 -3.35
CA GLY A 110 -7.93 -0.67 -2.04
C GLY A 110 -9.24 -1.43 -1.88
N TYR A 111 -10.36 -0.78 -2.20
CA TYR A 111 -11.70 -1.38 -2.22
C TYR A 111 -11.76 -2.62 -3.11
N ARG A 112 -11.29 -2.52 -4.36
CA ARG A 112 -11.21 -3.66 -5.29
C ARG A 112 -10.38 -4.81 -4.73
N HIS A 113 -9.29 -4.50 -4.04
CA HIS A 113 -8.46 -5.50 -3.39
C HIS A 113 -9.20 -6.19 -2.22
N SER A 114 -9.90 -5.42 -1.38
CA SER A 114 -10.72 -5.97 -0.29
C SER A 114 -11.88 -6.83 -0.80
N LEU A 115 -12.52 -6.43 -1.91
CA LEU A 115 -13.48 -7.28 -2.62
C LEU A 115 -12.83 -8.59 -3.03
N MET A 116 -11.74 -8.56 -3.81
CA MET A 116 -11.08 -9.78 -4.29
C MET A 116 -10.67 -10.74 -3.16
N LEU A 117 -10.30 -10.23 -1.97
CA LEU A 117 -9.96 -11.05 -0.81
C LEU A 117 -11.20 -11.55 -0.02
N GLY A 118 -12.41 -11.17 -0.44
CA GLY A 118 -13.67 -11.52 0.21
C GLY A 118 -13.85 -10.85 1.58
N PHE A 119 -13.25 -9.67 1.78
CA PHE A 119 -13.42 -8.88 3.00
C PHE A 119 -14.55 -7.87 2.90
N GLU A 120 -14.76 -7.30 1.72
CA GLU A 120 -15.79 -6.32 1.48
C GLU A 120 -16.96 -6.92 0.70
N SER A 121 -18.16 -6.41 0.97
CA SER A 121 -19.38 -6.75 0.25
C SER A 121 -20.27 -5.53 0.00
N LEU A 122 -19.95 -4.36 0.55
CA LEU A 122 -20.65 -3.11 0.29
C LEU A 122 -20.27 -2.53 -1.08
N LEU A 123 -21.12 -1.67 -1.63
CA LEU A 123 -20.74 -0.84 -2.78
C LEU A 123 -19.70 0.20 -2.37
N PHE A 124 -18.91 0.69 -3.33
CA PHE A 124 -17.76 1.54 -3.02
C PHE A 124 -18.12 2.76 -2.15
N ARG A 125 -19.16 3.52 -2.49
CA ARG A 125 -19.58 4.71 -1.71
C ARG A 125 -20.06 4.35 -0.31
N GLU A 126 -20.76 3.24 -0.15
CA GLU A 126 -21.20 2.74 1.15
C GLU A 126 -20.02 2.26 1.99
N ALA A 127 -19.03 1.62 1.36
CA ALA A 127 -17.80 1.18 2.00
C ALA A 127 -16.97 2.36 2.53
N LEU A 128 -16.88 3.47 1.78
CA LEU A 128 -16.26 4.73 2.24
C LEU A 128 -17.01 5.30 3.45
N ALA A 129 -18.34 5.35 3.40
CA ALA A 129 -19.16 5.89 4.48
C ALA A 129 -19.11 5.04 5.77
N ALA A 130 -18.99 3.71 5.63
CA ALA A 130 -18.92 2.78 6.76
C ALA A 130 -17.53 2.74 7.42
N GLU A 131 -16.48 3.19 6.73
CA GLU A 131 -15.10 3.06 7.22
C GLU A 131 -14.83 3.74 8.58
N PRO A 132 -15.22 5.01 8.83
CA PRO A 132 -14.91 5.66 10.10
C PRO A 132 -15.46 4.87 11.30
N GLU A 133 -16.69 4.38 11.19
CA GLU A 133 -17.33 3.58 12.25
C GLU A 133 -16.64 2.20 12.41
N ARG A 134 -16.26 1.54 11.32
CA ARG A 134 -15.52 0.26 11.35
C ARG A 134 -14.18 0.42 12.09
N ILE A 135 -13.43 1.48 11.79
CA ILE A 135 -12.13 1.76 12.42
C ILE A 135 -12.31 2.16 13.89
N ALA A 136 -13.31 3.01 14.20
CA ALA A 136 -13.59 3.41 15.58
C ALA A 136 -13.96 2.22 16.48
N ARG A 137 -14.74 1.27 15.95
CA ARG A 137 -15.10 0.03 16.68
C ARG A 137 -13.93 -0.94 16.81
N ASN A 138 -13.10 -1.04 15.78
CA ASN A 138 -11.96 -1.93 15.76
C ASN A 138 -10.82 -1.31 14.95
N PRO A 139 -9.76 -0.79 15.58
CA PRO A 139 -8.63 -0.19 14.88
C PRO A 139 -7.96 -1.12 13.85
N ALA A 140 -8.01 -2.44 14.06
CA ALA A 140 -7.48 -3.41 13.09
C ALA A 140 -8.25 -3.41 11.75
N ALA A 141 -9.45 -2.81 11.70
CA ALA A 141 -10.20 -2.61 10.47
C ALA A 141 -9.46 -1.71 9.47
N LEU A 142 -8.56 -0.83 9.91
CA LEU A 142 -7.70 -0.03 9.03
C LEU A 142 -6.91 -0.91 8.04
N GLY A 143 -6.49 -2.09 8.50
CA GLY A 143 -5.84 -3.13 7.71
C GLY A 143 -6.62 -3.49 6.44
N ARG A 144 -7.92 -3.74 6.59
CA ARG A 144 -8.78 -4.34 5.56
C ARG A 144 -9.74 -3.36 4.87
N PHE A 145 -10.09 -2.29 5.56
CA PHE A 145 -11.16 -1.35 5.19
C PHE A 145 -10.69 0.12 5.22
N GLY A 146 -9.38 0.37 5.30
CA GLY A 146 -8.82 1.72 5.26
C GLY A 146 -8.80 2.32 3.84
N TYR A 147 -9.94 2.78 3.35
CA TYR A 147 -10.07 3.41 2.03
C TYR A 147 -9.82 4.92 2.07
N LEU A 148 -10.31 5.61 3.09
CA LEU A 148 -10.12 7.03 3.35
C LEU A 148 -8.88 7.26 4.20
N ALA A 149 -8.77 6.58 5.35
CA ALA A 149 -7.71 6.80 6.33
C ALA A 149 -6.30 6.69 5.73
N ARG A 150 -6.09 5.75 4.81
CA ARG A 150 -4.80 5.55 4.13
C ARG A 150 -4.49 6.59 3.05
N GLY A 151 -5.48 7.38 2.63
CA GLY A 151 -5.35 8.45 1.62
C GLY A 151 -4.98 9.83 2.20
N TYR A 152 -5.04 10.02 3.52
CA TYR A 152 -4.62 11.25 4.19
C TYR A 152 -3.10 11.29 4.40
N TYR A 153 -2.35 11.62 3.35
CA TYR A 153 -0.91 11.45 3.30
C TYR A 153 -0.12 12.54 4.02
N ALA A 154 -0.63 13.78 4.07
CA ALA A 154 0.15 14.90 4.60
C ALA A 154 0.51 14.65 6.07
N GLY A 155 -0.49 14.31 6.90
CA GLY A 155 -0.28 13.98 8.31
C GLY A 155 0.60 12.73 8.51
N GLN A 156 0.47 11.74 7.62
CA GLN A 156 1.32 10.53 7.66
C GLN A 156 2.80 10.88 7.42
N LEU A 157 3.09 11.71 6.42
CA LEU A 157 4.46 12.13 6.08
C LEU A 157 5.05 13.08 7.11
N VAL A 158 4.27 13.96 7.73
CA VAL A 158 4.75 14.85 8.81
C VAL A 158 5.39 14.03 9.93
N ARG A 159 4.76 12.92 10.36
CA ARG A 159 5.35 12.02 11.39
C ARG A 159 6.74 11.48 11.01
N TYR A 160 6.97 11.28 9.72
CA TYR A 160 8.28 10.84 9.23
C TYR A 160 9.27 12.00 9.15
N PHE A 161 8.87 13.16 8.65
CA PHE A 161 9.75 14.33 8.60
C PHE A 161 10.13 14.88 9.99
N GLU A 162 9.35 14.62 11.02
CA GLU A 162 9.70 14.95 12.42
C GLU A 162 10.82 14.06 12.98
N LEU A 163 10.99 12.84 12.44
CA LEU A 163 11.92 11.83 12.96
C LEU A 163 13.13 11.58 12.07
N PHE A 164 13.06 11.92 10.79
CA PHE A 164 14.11 11.65 9.81
C PHE A 164 14.50 12.93 9.05
N PRO A 165 15.79 13.07 8.68
CA PRO A 165 16.22 14.13 7.78
C PRO A 165 15.44 14.10 6.47
N ARG A 166 15.14 15.26 5.90
CA ARG A 166 14.32 15.39 4.68
C ARG A 166 14.96 14.70 3.48
N GLU A 167 16.29 14.73 3.41
CA GLU A 167 17.13 14.05 2.41
C GLU A 167 17.14 12.53 2.53
N ASN A 168 16.58 11.98 3.62
CA ASN A 168 16.42 10.55 3.82
C ASN A 168 15.00 10.07 3.53
N ILE A 169 14.12 10.94 3.02
CA ILE A 169 12.77 10.58 2.60
C ILE A 169 12.56 11.00 1.14
N LEU A 170 12.37 10.00 0.27
CA LEU A 170 11.94 10.21 -1.10
C LEU A 170 10.42 10.06 -1.19
N VAL A 171 9.74 11.17 -1.50
CA VAL A 171 8.33 11.14 -1.89
C VAL A 171 8.23 11.08 -3.42
N ALA A 172 7.72 9.95 -3.91
CA ALA A 172 7.47 9.68 -5.31
C ALA A 172 5.96 9.55 -5.58
N PHE A 173 5.58 9.61 -6.86
CA PHE A 173 4.17 9.57 -7.25
C PHE A 173 3.92 8.50 -8.32
N PHE A 174 2.79 7.81 -8.20
CA PHE A 174 2.33 6.79 -9.13
C PHE A 174 2.11 7.37 -10.53
N ASP A 175 1.74 8.64 -10.62
CA ASP A 175 1.64 9.35 -11.91
C ASP A 175 2.96 9.29 -12.68
N ASP A 176 4.11 9.43 -12.00
CA ASP A 176 5.44 9.32 -12.62
C ASP A 176 5.76 7.89 -13.05
N LEU A 177 5.29 6.91 -12.26
CA LEU A 177 5.43 5.49 -12.60
C LEU A 177 4.69 5.15 -13.89
N VAL A 178 3.52 5.77 -14.11
CA VAL A 178 2.71 5.58 -15.32
C VAL A 178 3.26 6.37 -16.50
N SER A 179 3.66 7.63 -16.30
CA SER A 179 4.08 8.51 -17.39
C SER A 179 5.51 8.24 -17.87
N ASN A 180 6.43 7.93 -16.95
CA ASN A 180 7.83 7.67 -17.27
C ASN A 180 8.50 6.80 -16.20
N GLN A 181 8.23 5.50 -16.27
CA GLN A 181 8.74 4.50 -15.33
C GLN A 181 10.28 4.52 -15.19
N SER A 182 11.00 4.67 -16.31
CA SER A 182 12.47 4.68 -16.31
C SER A 182 13.03 5.86 -15.51
N ALA A 183 12.50 7.08 -15.70
CA ALA A 183 12.95 8.26 -14.96
C ALA A 183 12.65 8.15 -13.46
N LEU A 184 11.51 7.57 -13.08
CA LEU A 184 11.20 7.32 -11.67
C LEU A 184 12.21 6.34 -11.04
N PHE A 185 12.53 5.24 -11.71
CA PHE A 185 13.48 4.26 -11.18
C PHE A 185 14.90 4.82 -11.10
N GLU A 186 15.35 5.59 -12.10
CA GLU A 186 16.63 6.29 -12.04
C GLU A 186 16.73 7.19 -10.80
N ARG A 187 15.66 7.94 -10.51
CA ARG A 187 15.57 8.79 -9.32
C ARG A 187 15.60 7.98 -8.03
N ILE A 188 14.91 6.84 -7.97
CA ILE A 188 14.93 5.95 -6.79
C ILE A 188 16.33 5.37 -6.58
N PHE A 189 16.98 4.84 -7.62
CA PHE A 189 18.34 4.27 -7.51
C PHE A 189 19.35 5.29 -7.02
N ARG A 190 19.35 6.50 -7.59
CA ARG A 190 20.23 7.59 -7.13
C ARG A 190 19.96 7.98 -5.69
N PHE A 191 18.70 8.02 -5.26
CA PHE A 191 18.32 8.37 -3.89
C PHE A 191 18.85 7.34 -2.86
N ILE A 192 18.78 6.05 -3.19
CA ILE A 192 19.27 4.98 -2.32
C ILE A 192 20.78 4.74 -2.45
N GLY A 193 21.45 5.40 -3.40
CA GLY A 193 22.91 5.42 -3.53
C GLY A 193 23.50 4.35 -4.44
N VAL A 194 22.73 3.82 -5.39
CA VAL A 194 23.23 2.85 -6.39
C VAL A 194 23.15 3.41 -7.81
N GLU A 195 23.97 2.86 -8.70
CA GLU A 195 23.97 3.24 -10.11
C GLU A 195 22.68 2.80 -10.81
N PRO A 196 22.01 3.65 -11.59
CA PRO A 196 20.80 3.26 -12.30
C PRO A 196 21.03 2.08 -13.27
N LEU A 197 20.11 1.12 -13.29
CA LEU A 197 20.09 0.10 -14.34
C LEU A 197 19.79 0.74 -15.70
N ARG A 198 20.65 0.50 -16.69
CA ARG A 198 20.49 1.03 -18.06
C ARG A 198 19.27 0.45 -18.79
N PHE A 199 18.85 -0.76 -18.43
CA PHE A 199 17.71 -1.45 -19.03
C PHE A 199 16.86 -2.11 -17.95
N LEU A 200 15.74 -1.47 -17.61
CA LEU A 200 14.64 -2.10 -16.88
C LEU A 200 13.50 -2.28 -17.87
N GLU A 201 13.21 -3.52 -18.23
CA GLU A 201 12.00 -3.83 -18.99
C GLU A 201 10.77 -3.31 -18.24
N SER A 202 9.80 -2.78 -19.01
CA SER A 202 8.58 -2.25 -18.44
C SER A 202 7.89 -3.29 -17.57
N LEU A 203 7.73 -2.97 -16.28
CA LEU A 203 7.04 -3.82 -15.32
C LEU A 203 5.53 -3.56 -15.42
N ASN A 204 4.82 -4.44 -16.12
CA ASN A 204 3.37 -4.45 -16.17
C ASN A 204 2.81 -5.49 -15.18
N GLU A 205 2.51 -5.06 -13.96
CA GLU A 205 1.68 -5.87 -13.07
C GLU A 205 0.22 -5.81 -13.56
N GLY A 206 -0.28 -6.94 -14.04
CA GLY A 206 -1.64 -7.07 -14.58
C GLY A 206 -2.72 -6.67 -13.57
N GLN A 207 -3.87 -6.24 -14.07
CA GLN A 207 -5.00 -5.93 -13.20
C GLN A 207 -5.49 -7.20 -12.49
N PRO A 208 -5.65 -7.19 -11.16
CA PRO A 208 -6.32 -8.28 -10.47
C PRO A 208 -7.74 -8.45 -11.00
N ARG A 209 -8.11 -9.68 -11.34
CA ARG A 209 -9.47 -10.06 -11.75
C ARG A 209 -10.32 -10.31 -10.50
N THR A 210 -11.52 -9.75 -10.46
CA THR A 210 -12.51 -10.01 -9.40
C THR A 210 -13.57 -10.95 -9.96
N GLU A 211 -13.89 -12.02 -9.24
CA GLU A 211 -14.85 -13.04 -9.67
C GLU A 211 -15.98 -13.21 -8.65
N LYS A 212 -17.17 -13.58 -9.13
CA LYS A 212 -18.32 -13.93 -8.29
C LYS A 212 -18.09 -15.25 -7.55
N ILE A 213 -18.58 -15.33 -6.32
CA ILE A 213 -18.70 -16.57 -5.56
C ILE A 213 -19.84 -17.40 -6.15
N ARG A 214 -19.59 -18.68 -6.44
CA ARG A 214 -20.62 -19.60 -6.94
C ARG A 214 -21.54 -20.04 -5.80
N ALA A 215 -22.84 -19.81 -5.99
CA ALA A 215 -23.90 -20.29 -5.11
C ALA A 215 -24.92 -21.08 -5.95
N ASP A 216 -25.35 -22.23 -5.45
CA ASP A 216 -26.38 -23.07 -6.07
C ASP A 216 -27.57 -23.16 -5.12
N THR A 217 -28.68 -22.55 -5.52
CA THR A 217 -29.92 -22.49 -4.76
C THR A 217 -30.65 -23.83 -4.73
N ILE A 218 -30.48 -24.69 -5.75
CA ILE A 218 -31.14 -25.99 -5.84
C ILE A 218 -30.51 -26.96 -4.85
N SER A 219 -29.18 -27.04 -4.82
CA SER A 219 -28.46 -27.91 -3.88
C SER A 219 -28.18 -27.27 -2.52
N ASN A 220 -28.57 -26.00 -2.33
CA ASN A 220 -28.29 -25.18 -1.15
C ASN A 220 -26.80 -25.22 -0.75
N THR A 221 -25.93 -24.96 -1.73
CA THR A 221 -24.47 -24.98 -1.55
C THR A 221 -23.79 -23.69 -1.98
N ILE A 222 -22.69 -23.36 -1.30
CA ILE A 222 -21.83 -22.20 -1.60
C ILE A 222 -20.37 -22.67 -1.72
N ALA A 223 -19.69 -22.29 -2.80
CA ALA A 223 -18.25 -22.52 -2.97
C ALA A 223 -17.44 -21.32 -2.48
N TYR A 224 -16.93 -21.37 -1.24
CA TYR A 224 -16.24 -20.26 -0.60
C TYR A 224 -14.91 -20.71 0.02
N LYS A 225 -13.84 -19.93 -0.22
CA LYS A 225 -12.48 -20.22 0.27
C LYS A 225 -12.00 -21.65 -0.04
N GLY A 226 -12.24 -22.11 -1.26
CA GLY A 226 -11.84 -23.43 -1.73
C GLY A 226 -12.64 -24.61 -1.14
N LYS A 227 -13.75 -24.33 -0.44
CA LYS A 227 -14.62 -25.36 0.16
C LYS A 227 -16.03 -25.24 -0.39
N VAL A 228 -16.69 -26.37 -0.58
CA VAL A 228 -18.14 -26.44 -0.82
C VAL A 228 -18.82 -26.57 0.53
N ILE A 229 -19.58 -25.55 0.90
CA ILE A 229 -20.34 -25.49 2.15
C ILE A 229 -21.78 -25.88 1.81
N ARG A 230 -22.26 -26.97 2.42
CA ARG A 230 -23.66 -27.40 2.36
C ARG A 230 -24.42 -26.74 3.49
N GLU A 231 -25.67 -26.36 3.22
CA GLU A 231 -26.55 -25.70 4.20
C GLU A 231 -25.87 -24.47 4.86
N PRO A 232 -25.42 -23.49 4.05
CA PRO A 232 -24.72 -22.33 4.56
C PRO A 232 -25.57 -21.54 5.55
N SER A 233 -24.91 -20.93 6.54
CA SER A 233 -25.58 -20.06 7.49
C SER A 233 -26.24 -18.86 6.79
N ARG A 234 -27.31 -18.32 7.36
CA ARG A 234 -27.99 -17.12 6.82
C ARG A 234 -27.02 -15.95 6.63
N TRP A 235 -26.05 -15.80 7.53
CA TRP A 235 -25.00 -14.79 7.41
C TRP A 235 -24.14 -15.00 6.16
N LEU A 236 -23.67 -16.23 5.93
CA LEU A 236 -22.82 -16.55 4.78
C LEU A 236 -23.58 -16.36 3.47
N THR A 237 -24.85 -16.77 3.42
CA THR A 237 -25.72 -16.56 2.25
C THR A 237 -25.89 -15.07 1.96
N LYS A 238 -26.18 -14.25 2.98
CA LYS A 238 -26.28 -12.79 2.80
C LYS A 238 -24.96 -12.19 2.33
N PHE A 239 -23.85 -12.54 2.97
CA PHE A 239 -22.52 -12.06 2.59
C PHE A 239 -22.20 -12.37 1.11
N VAL A 240 -22.48 -13.58 0.64
CA VAL A 240 -22.23 -13.99 -0.75
C VAL A 240 -23.11 -13.22 -1.74
N ALA A 241 -24.38 -12.98 -1.39
CA ALA A 241 -25.27 -12.17 -2.22
C ALA A 241 -24.76 -10.72 -2.34
N ASP A 242 -24.46 -10.08 -1.22
CA ASP A 242 -23.94 -8.71 -1.17
C ASP A 242 -22.60 -8.60 -1.95
N TYR A 243 -21.68 -9.56 -1.74
CA TYR A 243 -20.41 -9.64 -2.46
C TYR A 243 -20.60 -9.74 -3.97
N ASN A 244 -21.45 -10.66 -4.43
CA ASN A 244 -21.68 -10.85 -5.87
C ASN A 244 -22.34 -9.64 -6.53
N ASP A 245 -23.22 -8.93 -5.83
CA ASP A 245 -23.80 -7.67 -6.28
C ASP A 245 -22.72 -6.57 -6.41
N ALA A 246 -21.84 -6.45 -5.42
CA ALA A 246 -20.72 -5.50 -5.46
C ALA A 246 -19.75 -5.80 -6.62
N VAL A 247 -19.46 -7.08 -6.87
CA VAL A 247 -18.64 -7.50 -8.03
C VAL A 247 -19.31 -7.17 -9.36
N GLU A 248 -20.63 -7.38 -9.47
CA GLU A 248 -21.39 -7.08 -10.70
C GLU A 248 -21.38 -5.58 -11.02
N LYS A 249 -21.50 -4.75 -9.98
CA LYS A 249 -21.54 -3.29 -10.11
C LYS A 249 -20.15 -2.65 -10.14
N LEU A 250 -19.09 -3.44 -10.01
CA LEU A 250 -17.73 -2.92 -9.98
C LEU A 250 -17.33 -2.38 -11.36
N SER A 251 -17.15 -1.07 -11.42
CA SER A 251 -16.68 -0.34 -12.61
C SER A 251 -15.34 0.36 -12.30
N PRO A 252 -14.52 0.68 -13.32
CA PRO A 252 -13.41 1.61 -13.13
C PRO A 252 -13.93 2.95 -12.57
N LEU A 253 -13.21 3.54 -11.63
CA LEU A 253 -13.55 4.85 -11.09
C LEU A 253 -13.38 5.89 -12.21
N SER A 254 -14.44 6.64 -12.53
CA SER A 254 -14.35 7.72 -13.50
C SER A 254 -13.53 8.90 -12.95
N GLN A 255 -13.02 9.75 -13.85
CA GLN A 255 -12.27 10.94 -13.44
C GLN A 255 -13.13 11.90 -12.60
N ASP A 256 -14.39 12.10 -12.97
CA ASP A 256 -15.32 12.98 -12.25
C ASP A 256 -15.61 12.46 -10.84
N GLU A 257 -15.83 11.15 -10.68
CA GLU A 257 -16.02 10.54 -9.36
C GLU A 257 -14.75 10.64 -8.51
N ALA A 258 -13.56 10.45 -9.10
CA ALA A 258 -12.31 10.61 -8.38
C ALA A 258 -12.13 12.06 -7.87
N VAL A 259 -12.43 13.04 -8.71
CA VAL A 259 -12.39 14.46 -8.34
C VAL A 259 -13.42 14.78 -7.25
N GLU A 260 -14.65 14.26 -7.36
CA GLU A 260 -15.70 14.45 -6.34
C GLU A 260 -15.25 13.90 -4.98
N ILE A 261 -14.72 12.66 -4.95
CA ILE A 261 -14.21 12.03 -3.73
C ILE A 261 -13.04 12.85 -3.16
N ASN A 262 -12.11 13.28 -4.00
CA ASN A 262 -10.98 14.10 -3.57
C ASN A 262 -11.42 15.43 -2.98
N ARG A 263 -12.37 16.13 -3.60
CA ARG A 263 -12.92 17.38 -3.07
C ARG A 263 -13.67 17.18 -1.76
N THR A 264 -14.40 16.06 -1.64
CA THR A 264 -15.22 15.75 -0.46
C THR A 264 -14.36 15.36 0.74
N TYR A 265 -13.36 14.50 0.55
CA TYR A 265 -12.61 13.90 1.66
C TYR A 265 -11.18 14.42 1.78
N PHE A 266 -10.49 14.65 0.67
CA PHE A 266 -9.04 14.81 0.68
C PHE A 266 -8.54 16.22 0.35
N ARG A 267 -9.42 17.19 0.09
CA ARG A 267 -9.04 18.50 -0.45
C ARG A 267 -7.92 19.17 0.36
N ASP A 268 -8.13 19.31 1.66
CA ASP A 268 -7.17 20.02 2.52
C ASP A 268 -5.87 19.23 2.69
N ASP A 269 -5.95 17.90 2.71
CA ASP A 269 -4.77 17.03 2.77
C ASP A 269 -3.96 17.09 1.46
N ILE A 270 -4.61 17.12 0.29
CA ILE A 270 -3.95 17.27 -1.01
C ILE A 270 -3.22 18.62 -1.09
N LEU A 271 -3.86 19.70 -0.65
CA LEU A 271 -3.22 21.03 -0.61
C LEU A 271 -2.06 21.08 0.40
N ALA A 272 -2.20 20.43 1.55
CA ALA A 272 -1.12 20.30 2.53
C ALA A 272 0.04 19.44 1.97
N LEU A 273 -0.26 18.34 1.30
CA LEU A 273 0.71 17.46 0.66
C LEU A 273 1.47 18.18 -0.46
N SER A 274 0.77 19.00 -1.25
CA SER A 274 1.38 19.81 -2.30
C SER A 274 2.43 20.77 -1.72
N ARG A 275 2.07 21.51 -0.66
CA ARG A 275 3.01 22.36 0.08
C ARG A 275 4.16 21.56 0.70
N LEU A 276 3.86 20.41 1.31
CA LEU A 276 4.83 19.58 1.99
C LEU A 276 5.88 19.00 1.02
N THR A 277 5.47 18.65 -0.20
CA THR A 277 6.32 17.96 -1.18
C THR A 277 6.90 18.90 -2.24
N GLY A 278 6.33 20.09 -2.40
CA GLY A 278 6.67 21.02 -3.48
C GLY A 278 6.11 20.59 -4.85
N ARG A 279 5.32 19.51 -4.93
CA ARG A 279 4.65 19.08 -6.16
C ARG A 279 3.26 19.70 -6.23
N ASP A 280 2.90 20.26 -7.37
CA ASP A 280 1.51 20.66 -7.60
C ASP A 280 0.62 19.43 -7.79
N LEU A 281 -0.41 19.33 -6.95
CA LEU A 281 -1.37 18.23 -6.93
C LEU A 281 -2.81 18.70 -7.18
N ARG A 282 -3.01 19.95 -7.60
CA ARG A 282 -4.32 20.52 -7.93
C ARG A 282 -5.04 19.77 -9.07
N ALA A 283 -4.28 19.15 -9.97
CA ALA A 283 -4.83 18.26 -10.98
C ALA A 283 -5.68 17.12 -10.38
N TRP A 284 -5.35 16.60 -9.19
CA TRP A 284 -6.17 15.59 -8.50
C TRP A 284 -7.53 16.13 -8.03
N LEU A 285 -7.67 17.46 -7.91
CA LEU A 285 -8.91 18.17 -7.59
C LEU A 285 -9.66 18.65 -8.85
N GLY A 286 -9.19 18.28 -10.05
CA GLY A 286 -9.73 18.78 -11.32
C GLY A 286 -9.49 20.28 -11.52
N GLU A 287 -8.49 20.83 -10.83
CA GLU A 287 -8.08 22.23 -10.97
C GLU A 287 -6.86 22.33 -11.90
N PRO A 288 -6.72 23.41 -12.68
CA PRO A 288 -5.52 23.63 -13.49
C PRO A 288 -4.27 23.79 -12.60
N GLY A 289 -3.15 23.24 -13.09
CA GLY A 289 -1.82 23.42 -12.52
C GLY A 289 -1.24 24.78 -12.84
#